data_AF-A0A2E4QPJ8-F1
#
_entry.id   AF-A0A2E4QPJ8-F1
#
_cell.length_a   1.000
_cell.length_b   1.000
_cell.length_c   1.000
_cell.angle_alpha   90.00
_cell.angle_beta   90.00
_cell.angle_gamma   90.00
#
_symmetry.space_group_name_H-M   'P 1'
#
loop_
_entity.id
_entity.type
_entity.pdbx_description
1 polymer ?
#
loop_
_entity_poly.entity_id
_entity_poly.type
_entity_poly.pdbx_seq_one_letter_code
_entity_poly.pdbx_strand_id
1 'polypeptide(L)'
;MDLADMGDGKKSKTRKKSKKDSQMVIRVSVEDRDAFISLCDELDTSASREIRRFMKHFVATQGESAAPAATISSPSVIEGSFDTPEIED
;
A
#
# COMPACT_ATOMS: atom_id res chain seq x y z
N MET A 1 -4.24 20.42 -39.30
CA MET A 1 -3.35 19.69 -38.37
C MET A 1 -4.25 19.05 -37.34
N ASP A 2 -4.81 17.93 -37.76
CA ASP A 2 -5.58 16.95 -36.99
C ASP A 2 -4.79 16.41 -35.79
N LEU A 3 -5.46 16.01 -34.70
CA LEU A 3 -5.75 14.61 -34.34
C LEU A 3 -6.02 14.42 -32.82
N ALA A 4 -7.19 13.85 -32.50
CA ALA A 4 -7.62 13.15 -31.26
C ALA A 4 -7.80 13.98 -29.97
N ASP A 5 -8.95 14.06 -29.28
CA ASP A 5 -10.08 13.14 -29.06
C ASP A 5 -9.71 11.66 -28.93
N MET A 6 -9.34 11.25 -27.72
CA MET A 6 -9.54 9.88 -27.23
C MET A 6 -10.05 9.95 -25.79
N GLY A 7 -11.36 9.89 -25.64
CA GLY A 7 -11.99 9.41 -24.42
C GLY A 7 -12.22 7.90 -24.51
N ASP A 8 -11.71 7.14 -23.53
CA ASP A 8 -12.01 5.73 -23.29
C ASP A 8 -11.57 5.44 -21.84
N GLY A 9 -12.30 4.89 -20.87
CA GLY A 9 -13.55 4.15 -20.85
C GLY A 9 -13.45 3.12 -19.70
N LYS A 10 -14.54 2.91 -18.94
CA LYS A 10 -14.81 1.80 -18.00
C LYS A 10 -14.47 1.95 -16.49
N LYS A 11 -15.45 2.46 -15.73
CA LYS A 11 -15.64 2.17 -14.29
C LYS A 11 -15.97 0.69 -14.07
N SER A 12 -15.46 0.06 -13.00
CA SER A 12 -16.27 -0.93 -12.25
C SER A 12 -15.83 -1.16 -10.80
N LYS A 13 -16.84 -1.29 -9.93
CA LYS A 13 -16.88 -1.86 -8.55
C LYS A 13 -16.38 -0.98 -7.40
N THR A 14 -17.31 -0.19 -6.87
CA THR A 14 -17.26 0.47 -5.55
C THR A 14 -16.93 -0.53 -4.44
N ARG A 15 -15.66 -0.62 -4.04
CA ARG A 15 -15.28 -1.03 -2.68
C ARG A 15 -15.11 0.26 -1.88
N LYS A 16 -15.76 0.35 -0.71
CA LYS A 16 -15.72 1.50 0.22
C LYS A 16 -14.34 2.15 0.17
N LYS A 17 -14.27 3.37 -0.39
CA LYS A 17 -13.02 4.14 -0.54
C LYS A 17 -12.64 4.58 0.88
N SER A 18 -11.93 3.71 1.62
CA SER A 18 -11.18 4.11 2.81
C SER A 18 -10.47 5.43 2.48
N LYS A 19 -10.59 6.41 3.37
CA LYS A 19 -10.18 7.80 3.13
C LYS A 19 -8.71 7.78 2.66
N LYS A 20 -8.53 7.98 1.35
CA LYS A 20 -7.37 7.52 0.59
C LYS A 20 -6.25 8.55 0.68
N ASP A 21 -5.10 8.05 1.12
CA ASP A 21 -3.76 8.62 0.99
C ASP A 21 -3.60 10.01 1.66
N SER A 22 -2.98 10.04 2.84
CA SER A 22 -2.41 11.27 3.38
C SER A 22 -1.27 11.75 2.45
N GLN A 23 -1.29 13.03 2.10
CA GLN A 23 -0.23 13.64 1.30
C GLN A 23 1.00 13.95 2.17
N MET A 24 2.19 13.65 1.67
CA MET A 24 3.47 14.01 2.27
C MET A 24 4.18 15.04 1.38
N VAL A 25 4.64 16.14 1.97
CA VAL A 25 5.40 17.19 1.27
C VAL A 25 6.83 17.16 1.80
N ILE A 26 7.80 17.01 0.90
CA ILE A 26 9.23 16.97 1.22
C ILE A 26 9.92 18.14 0.50
N ARG A 27 10.81 18.83 1.21
CA ARG A 27 11.71 19.83 0.62
C ARG A 27 13.07 19.18 0.39
N VAL A 28 13.60 19.32 -0.82
CA VAL A 28 14.91 18.83 -1.26
C VAL A 28 15.57 19.90 -2.12
N SER A 29 16.87 19.76 -2.37
CA SER A 29 17.56 20.62 -3.33
C SER A 29 16.99 20.42 -4.75
N VAL A 30 17.16 21.42 -5.60
CA VAL A 30 16.71 21.34 -7.00
C VAL A 30 17.50 20.27 -7.76
N GLU A 31 18.81 20.20 -7.51
CA GLU A 31 19.72 19.25 -8.16
C GLU A 31 19.33 17.80 -7.86
N ASP A 32 19.08 17.46 -6.58
CA ASP A 32 18.70 16.11 -6.18
C ASP A 32 17.34 15.71 -6.75
N ARG A 33 16.39 16.65 -6.77
CA ARG A 33 15.05 16.41 -7.34
C ARG A 33 15.15 16.11 -8.83
N ASP A 34 15.89 16.92 -9.57
CA ASP A 34 15.97 16.81 -11.02
C ASP A 34 16.73 15.53 -11.43
N ALA A 35 17.81 15.18 -10.71
CA ALA A 35 18.50 13.90 -10.88
C ALA A 35 17.59 12.70 -10.58
N PHE A 36 16.80 12.75 -9.50
CA PHE A 36 15.88 11.68 -9.15
C PHE A 36 14.74 11.51 -10.18
N ILE A 37 14.18 12.62 -10.68
CA ILE A 37 13.13 12.57 -11.70
C ILE A 37 13.69 12.01 -13.02
N SER A 38 14.87 12.47 -13.46
CA SER A 38 15.53 11.96 -14.67
C SER A 38 15.72 10.44 -14.61
N LEU A 39 16.17 9.93 -13.46
CA LEU A 39 16.33 8.49 -13.27
C LEU A 39 14.99 7.74 -13.27
N CYS A 40 13.93 8.33 -12.72
CA CYS A 40 12.60 7.72 -12.75
C CYS A 40 12.09 7.58 -14.18
N ASP A 41 12.31 8.61 -15.02
CA ASP A 41 11.90 8.64 -16.42
C ASP A 41 12.67 7.59 -17.24
N GLU A 42 13.97 7.44 -17.02
CA GLU A 42 14.79 6.38 -17.65
C GLU A 42 14.31 4.95 -17.30
N LEU A 43 13.75 4.77 -16.11
CA LEU A 43 13.27 3.48 -15.62
C LEU A 43 11.79 3.21 -15.94
N ASP A 44 11.10 4.10 -16.70
CA ASP A 44 9.65 4.07 -16.95
C ASP A 44 8.83 3.97 -15.64
N THR A 45 9.29 4.65 -14.60
CA THR A 45 8.66 4.67 -13.27
C THR A 45 8.25 6.09 -12.88
N SER A 46 7.48 6.24 -11.80
CA SER A 46 7.18 7.57 -11.26
C SER A 46 7.86 7.78 -9.93
N ALA A 47 8.29 9.02 -9.69
CA ALA A 47 8.85 9.47 -8.41
C ALA A 47 7.98 9.02 -7.22
N SER A 48 6.66 9.16 -7.32
CA SER A 48 5.73 8.70 -6.27
C SER A 48 5.78 7.20 -6.01
N ARG A 49 5.95 6.38 -7.05
CA ARG A 49 6.00 4.91 -6.94
C ARG A 49 7.32 4.47 -6.32
N GLU A 50 8.42 5.11 -6.70
CA GLU A 50 9.75 4.82 -6.16
C GLU A 50 9.88 5.27 -4.71
N ILE A 51 9.39 6.44 -4.32
CA ILE A 51 9.37 6.86 -2.91
C ILE A 51 8.55 5.88 -2.05
N ARG A 52 7.39 5.42 -2.53
CA ARG A 52 6.59 4.43 -1.78
C ARG A 52 7.30 3.08 -1.67
N ARG A 53 8.01 2.64 -2.70
CA ARG A 53 8.82 1.40 -2.68
C ARG A 53 9.98 1.54 -1.70
N PHE A 54 10.70 2.64 -1.78
CA PHE A 54 11.80 2.97 -0.88
C PHE A 54 11.33 2.97 0.57
N MET A 55 10.21 3.63 0.89
CA MET A 55 9.67 3.65 2.25
C MET A 55 9.37 2.24 2.78
N LYS A 56 8.71 1.39 1.98
CA LYS A 56 8.42 0.00 2.37
C LYS A 56 9.69 -0.81 2.60
N HIS A 57 10.63 -0.71 1.67
CA HIS A 57 11.91 -1.39 1.77
C HIS A 57 12.70 -0.92 2.99
N PHE A 58 12.80 0.39 3.19
CA PHE A 58 13.50 1.00 4.32
C PHE A 58 12.91 0.54 5.66
N VAL A 59 11.58 0.55 5.82
CA VAL A 59 10.93 0.06 7.05
C VAL A 59 11.17 -1.43 7.27
N ALA A 60 11.13 -2.25 6.21
CA ALA A 60 11.39 -3.68 6.34
C ALA A 60 12.84 -3.96 6.77
N THR A 61 13.82 -3.29 6.14
CA THR A 61 15.24 -3.49 6.43
C THR A 61 15.64 -2.93 7.81
N GLN A 62 15.15 -1.74 8.17
CA GLN A 62 15.54 -1.08 9.42
C GLN A 62 14.68 -1.50 10.63
N GLY A 63 13.45 -1.94 10.38
CA GLY A 63 12.55 -2.45 11.42
C GLY A 63 13.00 -3.79 12.01
N GLU A 64 13.79 -4.58 11.27
CA GLU A 64 14.45 -5.79 11.80
C GLU A 64 15.58 -5.42 12.80
N SER A 65 16.14 -4.20 12.69
CA SER A 65 17.20 -3.72 13.58
C SER A 65 16.68 -3.02 14.85
N ALA A 66 15.37 -2.83 15.00
CA ALA A 66 14.75 -2.20 16.16
C ALA A 66 13.51 -2.99 16.62
N ALA A 67 13.67 -3.75 17.72
CA ALA A 67 12.71 -4.68 18.31
C ALA A 67 11.22 -4.23 18.31
N PRO A 68 10.26 -5.14 18.04
CA PRO A 68 8.86 -4.79 17.83
C PRO A 68 8.10 -4.63 19.14
N ALA A 69 7.84 -3.38 19.55
CA ALA A 69 6.90 -3.06 20.62
C ALA A 69 5.51 -2.73 20.05
N ALA A 70 4.74 -3.76 19.68
CA ALA A 70 3.28 -3.67 19.54
C ALA A 70 2.61 -5.04 19.71
N THR A 71 2.86 -5.66 20.86
CA THR A 71 1.92 -6.59 21.49
C THR A 71 0.71 -5.79 21.97
N ILE A 72 -0.44 -5.90 21.28
CA ILE A 72 -1.75 -5.76 21.95
C ILE A 72 -2.79 -6.64 21.26
N SER A 73 -3.16 -7.72 21.95
CA SER A 73 -4.51 -8.30 22.14
C SER A 73 -5.37 -8.58 20.89
N SER A 74 -5.86 -9.80 20.61
CA SER A 74 -6.32 -10.87 21.51
C SER A 74 -6.35 -12.23 20.79
N PRO A 75 -6.23 -13.36 21.50
CA PRO A 75 -6.55 -14.69 20.99
C PRO A 75 -8.05 -14.96 21.18
N SER A 76 -8.75 -15.36 20.12
CA SER A 76 -9.98 -16.14 20.27
C SER A 76 -10.07 -17.14 19.12
N VAL A 77 -9.31 -18.22 19.30
CA VAL A 77 -9.61 -19.52 18.70
C VAL A 77 -10.47 -20.26 19.70
N ILE A 78 -11.78 -20.30 19.48
CA ILE A 78 -12.60 -21.45 19.86
C ILE A 78 -13.74 -21.54 18.83
N GLU A 79 -13.45 -22.12 17.67
CA GLU A 79 -14.52 -22.63 16.81
C GLU A 79 -14.92 -23.99 17.39
N GLY A 80 -16.11 -24.00 17.99
CA GLY A 80 -16.64 -25.12 18.75
C GLY A 80 -16.88 -26.35 17.89
N SER A 81 -16.33 -27.46 18.33
CA SER A 81 -16.88 -28.79 18.07
C SER A 81 -18.24 -28.88 18.75
N PHE A 82 -19.33 -28.87 17.98
CA PHE A 82 -20.64 -29.30 18.45
C PHE A 82 -20.85 -30.73 17.94
N ASP A 83 -20.33 -31.68 18.70
CA ASP A 83 -20.68 -33.09 18.56
C ASP A 83 -22.08 -33.26 19.17
N THR A 84 -23.05 -33.62 18.34
CA THR A 84 -24.43 -33.97 18.73
C THR A 84 -24.48 -35.36 19.35
N PRO A 85 -25.03 -35.52 20.56
CA PRO A 85 -25.64 -36.77 20.96
C PRO A 85 -27.17 -36.71 20.77
N GLU A 86 -27.61 -37.55 19.85
CA GLU A 86 -28.86 -38.30 19.77
C GLU A 86 -29.65 -38.34 21.10
N ILE A 87 -30.92 -37.89 21.07
CA ILE A 87 -31.89 -38.10 22.15
C ILE A 87 -32.83 -39.21 21.67
N GLU A 88 -32.72 -40.39 22.26
CA GLU A 88 -33.70 -41.47 22.18
C GLU A 88 -34.84 -41.21 23.18
N ASP A 89 -36.08 -41.20 22.69
CA ASP A 89 -37.28 -41.89 23.23
C ASP A 89 -38.49 -41.67 22.28
#